data_AF-A0A2S7U535-F1
#
_entry.id   AF-A0A2S7U535-F1
#
_cell.length_a   1.000
_cell.length_b   1.000
_cell.length_c   1.000
_cell.angle_alpha   90.00
_cell.angle_beta   90.00
_cell.angle_gamma   90.00
#
_symmetry.space_group_name_H-M   'P 1'
#
loop_
_entity.id
_entity.type
_entity.pdbx_description
1 polymer ?
#
loop_
_entity_poly.entity_id
_entity_poly.type
_entity_poly.pdbx_seq_one_letter_code
_entity_poly.pdbx_strand_id
1 'polypeptide(L)'
;MTGKVKTLFWKATVDNQIAFVSVADVESFGIQEYAVDNVAYVRELTISLKSRNLVRIYHVEPRNSPSGYLNDVVENFTERASDVQAAGSGDAGQRANAVIKSYPTTTHKEMIEYRVSKKQTISDLYAHLEQTFIDYHAAELVEAQRPQTITEVNVESSQ
;
A
#
# COMPACT_ATOMS: atom_id res chain seq x y z
N MET A 1 1.03 38.19 4.47
CA MET A 1 1.13 36.95 3.69
C MET A 1 1.40 35.81 4.67
N THR A 2 0.37 35.07 5.05
CA THR A 2 0.52 33.90 5.92
C THR A 2 0.99 32.76 5.02
N GLY A 3 2.29 32.43 5.08
CA GLY A 3 2.83 31.32 4.28
C GLY A 3 2.09 30.04 4.64
N LYS A 4 1.55 29.32 3.63
CA LYS A 4 0.98 27.99 3.86
C LYS A 4 2.07 27.11 4.46
N VAL A 5 1.78 26.48 5.60
CA VAL A 5 2.70 25.55 6.26
C VAL A 5 2.87 24.33 5.35
N LYS A 6 4.11 23.97 5.04
CA LYS A 6 4.46 22.80 4.23
C LYS A 6 4.23 21.53 5.06
N THR A 7 3.44 20.58 4.56
CA THR A 7 3.20 19.30 5.23
C THR A 7 4.44 18.41 5.16
N LEU A 8 5.24 18.34 6.22
CA LEU A 8 6.52 17.63 6.20
C LEU A 8 6.40 16.11 6.39
N PHE A 9 5.36 15.66 7.08
CA PHE A 9 5.20 14.26 7.47
C PHE A 9 3.83 13.74 7.04
N TRP A 10 3.81 12.52 6.52
CA TRP A 10 2.59 11.76 6.33
C TRP A 10 2.46 10.75 7.46
N LYS A 11 1.27 10.70 8.06
CA LYS A 11 0.95 9.82 9.18
C LYS A 11 -0.37 9.11 8.89
N ALA A 12 -0.36 7.80 8.97
CA ALA A 12 -1.56 6.98 8.91
C ALA A 12 -1.67 6.10 10.16
N THR A 13 -2.87 6.00 10.72
CA THR A 13 -3.19 5.03 11.76
C THR A 13 -3.83 3.81 11.09
N VAL A 14 -3.15 2.67 11.15
CA VAL A 14 -3.54 1.40 10.54
C VAL A 14 -3.75 0.40 11.67
N ASP A 15 -5.00 0.05 11.98
CA ASP A 15 -5.33 -0.95 13.01
C ASP A 15 -4.53 -0.75 14.32
N ASN A 16 -4.54 0.49 14.84
CA ASN A 16 -3.80 1.00 16.02
C ASN A 16 -2.27 1.09 15.89
N GLN A 17 -1.70 0.70 14.75
CA GLN A 17 -0.30 0.95 14.40
C GLN A 17 -0.18 2.28 13.66
N ILE A 18 1.00 2.89 13.72
CA ILE A 18 1.25 4.19 13.09
C ILE A 18 2.30 4.02 12.00
N ALA A 19 1.88 4.21 10.75
CA ALA A 19 2.81 4.45 9.65
C ALA A 19 3.15 5.95 9.63
N PHE A 20 4.43 6.27 9.84
CA PHE A 20 4.92 7.65 9.88
C PHE A 20 6.11 7.80 8.94
N VAL A 21 5.99 8.66 7.94
CA VAL A 21 7.04 8.89 6.94
C VAL A 21 7.26 10.38 6.73
N SER A 22 8.52 10.75 6.51
CA SER A 22 8.89 12.08 6.02
C SER A 22 8.53 12.17 4.54
N VAL A 23 7.66 13.11 4.16
CA VAL A 23 7.24 13.31 2.76
C VAL A 23 8.44 13.72 1.91
N ALA A 24 9.39 14.44 2.51
CA ALA A 24 10.64 14.84 1.87
C ALA A 24 11.54 13.65 1.49
N ASP A 25 11.37 12.51 2.15
CA ASP A 25 12.17 11.29 1.93
C ASP A 25 11.47 10.25 1.07
N VAL A 26 10.18 10.45 0.77
CA VAL A 26 9.45 9.60 -0.19
C VAL A 26 10.06 9.79 -1.57
N GLU A 27 10.56 8.70 -2.15
CA GLU A 27 11.12 8.67 -3.50
C GLU A 27 10.08 8.21 -4.52
N SER A 28 9.29 7.19 -4.17
CA SER A 28 8.19 6.68 -4.99
C SER A 28 7.19 5.92 -4.13
N PHE A 29 5.97 5.79 -4.62
CA PHE A 29 4.96 4.93 -4.02
C PHE A 29 4.01 4.39 -5.09
N GLY A 30 3.32 3.30 -4.80
CA GLY A 30 2.39 2.72 -5.75
C GLY A 30 1.53 1.60 -5.15
N ILE A 31 0.40 1.33 -5.80
CA ILE A 31 -0.45 0.19 -5.50
C ILE A 31 -0.10 -0.97 -6.43
N GLN A 32 0.00 -2.18 -5.87
CA GLN A 32 0.07 -3.42 -6.63
C GLN A 32 -1.02 -4.38 -6.18
N GLU A 33 -1.51 -5.18 -7.11
CA GLU A 33 -2.49 -6.22 -6.85
C GLU A 33 -2.08 -7.50 -7.58
N TYR A 34 -1.95 -8.60 -6.83
CA TYR A 34 -1.41 -9.85 -7.37
C TYR A 34 -1.92 -11.07 -6.60
N ALA A 35 -1.71 -12.27 -7.16
CA ALA A 35 -2.09 -13.53 -6.56
C ALA A 35 -0.84 -14.25 -6.09
N VAL A 36 -0.89 -14.86 -4.91
CA VAL A 36 0.21 -15.65 -4.36
C VAL A 36 -0.19 -17.11 -4.32
N ASP A 37 0.62 -17.93 -4.99
CA ASP A 37 0.53 -19.41 -5.05
C ASP A 37 -0.87 -19.98 -5.30
N ASN A 38 -1.74 -19.23 -5.98
CA ASN A 38 -3.15 -19.55 -6.20
C ASN A 38 -3.99 -19.68 -4.90
N VAL A 39 -3.46 -19.26 -3.74
CA VAL A 39 -4.11 -19.39 -2.43
C VAL A 39 -4.69 -18.06 -1.94
N ALA A 40 -4.07 -16.93 -2.26
CA ALA A 40 -4.52 -15.61 -1.82
C ALA A 40 -4.32 -14.54 -2.90
N TYR A 41 -5.11 -13.47 -2.80
CA TYR A 41 -4.90 -12.21 -3.46
C TYR A 41 -4.35 -11.19 -2.47
N VAL A 42 -3.34 -10.45 -2.89
CA VAL A 42 -2.75 -9.35 -2.11
C VAL A 42 -2.99 -8.06 -2.87
N ARG A 43 -3.46 -7.04 -2.15
CA ARG A 43 -3.41 -5.64 -2.59
C ARG A 43 -2.54 -4.88 -1.62
N GLU A 44 -1.54 -4.17 -2.12
CA GLU A 44 -0.57 -3.46 -1.27
C GLU A 44 -0.27 -2.06 -1.77
N LEU A 45 -0.01 -1.16 -0.82
CA LEU A 45 0.66 0.11 -1.03
C LEU A 45 2.12 -0.06 -0.60
N THR A 46 3.05 0.24 -1.50
CA THR A 46 4.48 0.28 -1.19
C THR A 46 4.96 1.72 -1.28
N ILE A 47 5.75 2.14 -0.30
CA ILE A 47 6.38 3.47 -0.22
C ILE A 47 7.89 3.25 -0.11
N SER A 48 8.62 3.75 -1.08
CA SER A 48 10.09 3.71 -1.12
C SER A 48 10.66 4.99 -0.55
N LEU A 49 11.59 4.86 0.39
CA LEU A 49 12.29 6.00 1.00
C LEU A 49 13.75 6.06 0.52
N LYS A 50 14.31 7.27 0.46
CA LYS A 50 15.72 7.52 0.09
C LYS A 50 16.74 6.71 0.91
N SER A 51 16.41 6.33 2.14
CA SER A 51 17.28 5.56 3.03
C SER A 51 17.37 4.07 2.69
N ARG A 52 16.78 3.62 1.57
CA ARG A 52 16.57 2.20 1.18
C ARG A 52 15.58 1.43 2.05
N ASN A 53 14.92 2.12 2.99
CA ASN A 53 13.81 1.53 3.74
C ASN A 53 12.54 1.52 2.88
N LEU A 54 11.76 0.45 3.03
CA LEU A 54 10.46 0.27 2.38
C LEU A 54 9.36 0.25 3.44
N VAL A 55 8.29 1.01 3.23
CA VAL A 55 7.05 0.85 4.00
C VAL A 55 6.05 0.12 3.12
N ARG A 56 5.49 -0.97 3.64
CA ARG A 56 4.51 -1.80 2.94
C ARG A 56 3.26 -1.90 3.78
N ILE A 57 2.12 -1.53 3.19
CA ILE A 57 0.80 -1.66 3.81
C ILE A 57 -0.03 -2.57 2.92
N TYR A 58 -0.56 -3.68 3.45
CA TYR A 58 -1.16 -4.71 2.59
C TYR A 58 -2.45 -5.30 3.16
N HIS A 59 -3.34 -5.67 2.25
CA HIS A 59 -4.54 -6.46 2.49
C HIS A 59 -4.40 -7.82 1.83
N VAL A 60 -4.78 -8.89 2.54
CA VAL A 60 -4.77 -10.26 2.02
C VAL A 60 -6.19 -10.80 2.01
N GLU A 61 -6.60 -11.30 0.85
CA GLU A 61 -7.90 -11.92 0.62
C GLU A 61 -7.69 -13.38 0.16
N PRO A 62 -8.21 -14.40 0.87
CA PRO A 62 -8.07 -15.79 0.46
C PRO A 62 -8.85 -16.09 -0.82
N ARG A 63 -8.26 -16.87 -1.74
CA ARG A 63 -8.81 -17.14 -3.07
C ARG A 63 -9.92 -18.18 -3.09
N ASN A 64 -9.94 -19.12 -2.12
CA ASN A 64 -11.01 -20.10 -1.82
C ASN A 64 -10.55 -21.00 -0.67
N SER A 65 -11.27 -21.10 0.47
CA SER A 65 -11.21 -22.30 1.32
C SER A 65 -12.40 -22.39 2.30
N PRO A 66 -12.99 -23.58 2.49
CA PRO A 66 -13.82 -23.89 3.66
C PRO A 66 -13.06 -23.51 4.93
N SER A 67 -13.80 -23.08 5.94
CA SER A 67 -13.41 -22.38 7.19
C SER A 67 -12.24 -22.94 8.05
N GLY A 68 -11.47 -23.94 7.60
CA GLY A 68 -10.36 -24.57 8.36
C GLY A 68 -8.93 -24.36 7.84
N TYR A 69 -8.71 -24.10 6.54
CA TYR A 69 -7.35 -23.91 5.97
C TYR A 69 -6.82 -22.47 6.05
N LEU A 70 -7.67 -21.55 6.53
CA LEU A 70 -7.40 -20.11 6.53
C LEU A 70 -6.35 -19.69 7.55
N ASN A 71 -6.19 -20.42 8.66
CA ASN A 71 -5.25 -20.05 9.71
C ASN A 71 -3.80 -20.33 9.31
N ASP A 72 -3.53 -21.45 8.63
CA ASP A 72 -2.17 -21.94 8.35
C ASP A 72 -1.47 -21.15 7.22
N VAL A 73 -2.21 -20.68 6.22
CA VAL A 73 -1.67 -19.84 5.12
C VAL A 73 -1.50 -18.38 5.58
N VAL A 74 -2.43 -17.90 6.41
CA VAL A 74 -2.29 -16.59 7.05
C VAL A 74 -1.08 -16.62 7.97
N GLU A 75 -0.91 -17.65 8.81
CA GLU A 75 0.26 -17.85 9.66
C GLU A 75 1.55 -17.92 8.85
N ASN A 76 1.64 -18.64 7.72
CA ASN A 76 2.85 -18.61 6.88
C ASN A 76 3.17 -17.22 6.27
N PHE A 77 2.17 -16.36 6.06
CA PHE A 77 2.38 -14.94 5.74
C PHE A 77 2.65 -14.06 6.98
N THR A 78 2.26 -14.52 8.17
CA THR A 78 2.30 -13.80 9.46
C THR A 78 3.19 -14.46 10.52
N GLU A 79 4.11 -15.38 10.19
CA GLU A 79 5.12 -15.92 11.11
C GLU A 79 6.11 -14.83 11.62
N ARG A 80 5.82 -13.55 11.33
CA ARG A 80 6.44 -12.36 11.92
C ARG A 80 5.48 -11.32 12.53
N ALA A 81 4.18 -11.54 12.64
CA ALA A 81 3.28 -10.58 13.29
C ALA A 81 2.08 -11.28 13.95
N SER A 82 2.15 -11.41 15.27
CA SER A 82 1.05 -11.79 16.15
C SER A 82 -0.13 -10.83 16.03
N ASP A 83 -1.25 -11.35 15.55
CA ASP A 83 -2.56 -11.38 16.23
C ASP A 83 -3.67 -11.49 15.18
N VAL A 84 -4.38 -12.60 15.26
CA VAL A 84 -5.51 -12.96 14.41
C VAL A 84 -6.73 -12.17 14.84
N GLN A 85 -7.23 -11.29 13.98
CA GLN A 85 -8.64 -10.88 14.01
C GLN A 85 -9.33 -11.26 12.71
N ALA A 86 -10.36 -12.09 12.86
CA ALA A 86 -11.26 -12.54 11.83
C ALA A 86 -12.15 -11.39 11.35
N ALA A 87 -12.28 -11.24 10.03
CA ALA A 87 -13.41 -10.55 9.43
C ALA A 87 -13.79 -11.27 8.13
N GLY A 88 -15.06 -11.67 8.06
CA GLY A 88 -15.59 -12.52 7.01
C GLY A 88 -15.97 -11.80 5.71
N SER A 89 -16.23 -12.68 4.74
CA SER A 89 -17.22 -12.58 3.66
C SER A 89 -17.20 -11.38 2.71
N GLY A 90 -16.68 -11.66 1.51
CA GLY A 90 -17.32 -11.27 0.24
C GLY A 90 -16.72 -10.05 -0.47
N ASP A 91 -16.06 -10.26 -1.61
CA ASP A 91 -16.62 -9.91 -2.93
C ASP A 91 -15.75 -10.55 -4.05
N ALA A 92 -16.26 -11.61 -4.69
CA ALA A 92 -15.56 -12.30 -5.78
C ALA A 92 -15.84 -11.61 -7.12
N GLY A 93 -15.31 -10.40 -7.28
CA GLY A 93 -15.45 -9.59 -8.50
C GLY A 93 -14.10 -9.31 -9.17
N GLN A 94 -13.89 -9.94 -10.32
CA GLN A 94 -12.88 -9.63 -11.36
C GLN A 94 -11.40 -9.54 -10.96
N ARG A 95 -10.64 -10.64 -11.12
CA ARG A 95 -9.16 -10.63 -11.12
C ARG A 95 -8.58 -11.67 -12.09
N ALA A 96 -8.73 -11.45 -13.38
CA ALA A 96 -7.86 -12.05 -14.40
C ALA A 96 -6.71 -11.06 -14.65
N ASN A 97 -5.45 -11.54 -14.68
CA ASN A 97 -4.17 -10.79 -14.84
C ASN A 97 -3.34 -10.53 -13.58
N ALA A 98 -3.54 -11.28 -12.51
CA ALA A 98 -2.68 -11.19 -11.32
C ALA A 98 -1.33 -11.91 -11.56
N VAL A 99 -0.20 -11.18 -11.47
CA VAL A 99 1.16 -11.75 -11.59
C VAL A 99 1.42 -12.69 -10.42
N ILE A 100 1.81 -13.94 -10.69
CA ILE A 100 2.16 -14.90 -9.64
C ILE A 100 3.61 -14.64 -9.23
N LYS A 101 3.82 -14.10 -8.03
CA LYS A 101 5.17 -13.94 -7.45
C LYS A 101 5.46 -15.14 -6.53
N SER A 102 6.51 -15.89 -6.86
CA SER A 102 7.12 -16.82 -5.92
C SER A 102 8.08 -16.02 -5.05
N TYR A 103 7.81 -15.91 -3.74
CA TYR A 103 8.63 -15.14 -2.82
C TYR A 103 9.93 -15.90 -2.50
N PRO A 104 11.12 -15.34 -2.78
CA PRO A 104 12.35 -15.85 -2.18
C PRO A 104 12.34 -15.55 -0.67
N THR A 105 12.85 -16.49 0.12
CA THR A 105 12.91 -16.50 1.60
C THR A 105 13.82 -15.43 2.23
N THR A 106 14.19 -14.37 1.51
CA THR A 106 15.19 -13.35 1.88
C THR A 106 14.71 -11.99 1.33
N THR A 107 14.63 -10.83 2.03
CA THR A 107 15.36 -10.28 3.17
C THR A 107 14.50 -9.14 3.78
N HIS A 108 13.82 -9.36 4.92
CA HIS A 108 13.01 -8.32 5.61
C HIS A 108 13.85 -7.25 6.33
N LYS A 109 15.15 -7.13 6.01
CA LYS A 109 16.12 -6.43 6.87
C LYS A 109 15.95 -4.91 6.88
N GLU A 110 15.13 -4.35 5.99
CA GLU A 110 14.90 -2.90 5.81
C GLU A 110 13.43 -2.56 5.43
N MET A 111 12.46 -3.44 5.76
CA MET A 111 11.04 -3.22 5.44
C MET A 111 10.19 -3.12 6.70
N ILE A 112 9.34 -2.09 6.78
CA ILE A 112 8.30 -1.95 7.81
C ILE A 112 6.96 -2.34 7.19
N GLU A 113 6.31 -3.33 7.79
CA GLU A 113 5.08 -3.93 7.24
C GLU A 113 3.87 -3.68 8.14
N TYR A 114 2.75 -3.32 7.53
CA TYR A 114 1.46 -3.12 8.18
C TYR A 114 0.38 -3.90 7.45
N ARG A 115 -0.46 -4.62 8.18
CA ARG A 115 -1.61 -5.33 7.62
C ARG A 115 -2.89 -4.52 7.86
N VAL A 116 -3.75 -4.43 6.84
CA VAL A 116 -5.09 -3.84 6.97
C VAL A 116 -6.18 -4.89 6.79
N SER A 117 -7.24 -4.75 7.58
CA SER A 117 -8.43 -5.61 7.48
C SER A 117 -9.25 -5.41 6.21
N LYS A 118 -9.26 -4.20 5.62
CA LYS A 118 -10.11 -3.86 4.47
C LYS A 118 -9.29 -3.51 3.23
N LYS A 119 -9.64 -4.11 2.07
CA LYS A 119 -9.06 -3.79 0.76
C LYS A 119 -9.11 -2.30 0.42
N GLN A 120 -10.25 -1.65 0.70
CA GLN A 120 -10.49 -0.23 0.38
C GLN A 120 -9.49 0.69 1.10
N THR A 121 -9.04 0.33 2.31
CA THR A 121 -8.07 1.11 3.07
C THR A 121 -6.77 1.34 2.29
N ILE A 122 -6.34 0.40 1.44
CA ILE A 122 -5.16 0.59 0.59
C ILE A 122 -5.36 1.75 -0.40
N SER A 123 -6.53 1.82 -1.04
CA SER A 123 -6.85 2.91 -1.99
C SER A 123 -6.96 4.25 -1.28
N ASP A 124 -7.59 4.29 -0.09
CA ASP A 124 -7.75 5.52 0.68
C ASP A 124 -6.39 6.07 1.16
N LEU A 125 -5.49 5.19 1.61
CA LEU A 125 -4.13 5.56 2.01
C LEU A 125 -3.31 6.08 0.83
N TYR A 126 -3.44 5.44 -0.35
CA TYR A 126 -2.77 5.90 -1.57
C TYR A 126 -3.23 7.30 -1.95
N ALA A 127 -4.54 7.53 -2.07
CA ALA A 127 -5.07 8.84 -2.49
C ALA A 127 -4.65 9.95 -1.52
N HIS A 128 -4.65 9.66 -0.22
CA HIS A 128 -4.19 10.62 0.79
C HIS A 128 -2.69 10.90 0.69
N LEU A 129 -1.86 9.86 0.52
CA LEU A 129 -0.41 10.02 0.36
C LEU A 129 -0.08 10.79 -0.92
N GLU A 130 -0.75 10.47 -2.02
CA GLU A 130 -0.61 11.14 -3.31
C GLU A 130 -0.89 12.63 -3.18
N GLN A 131 -2.04 13.01 -2.64
CA GLN A 131 -2.39 14.41 -2.42
C GLN A 131 -1.36 15.11 -1.52
N THR A 132 -0.92 14.46 -0.45
CA THR A 132 0.09 15.01 0.48
C THR A 132 1.42 15.25 -0.22
N PHE A 133 1.84 14.30 -1.05
CA PHE A 133 3.09 14.36 -1.81
C PHE A 133 3.05 15.49 -2.85
N ILE A 134 1.94 15.61 -3.59
CA ILE A 134 1.70 16.70 -4.53
C ILE A 134 1.74 18.05 -3.81
N ASP A 135 1.01 18.20 -2.71
CA ASP A 135 0.95 19.45 -1.95
C ASP A 135 2.33 19.86 -1.42
N TYR A 136 3.12 18.89 -0.95
CA TYR A 136 4.49 19.12 -0.47
C TYR A 136 5.40 19.63 -1.57
N HIS A 137 5.38 19.03 -2.76
CA HIS A 137 6.24 19.43 -3.88
C HIS A 137 5.73 20.67 -4.61
N ALA A 138 4.42 20.87 -4.70
CA ALA A 138 3.80 22.05 -5.31
C ALA A 138 3.97 23.32 -4.46
N ALA A 139 4.27 23.18 -3.16
CA ALA A 139 4.50 24.33 -2.27
C ALA A 139 5.66 25.23 -2.73
N GLU A 140 6.59 24.69 -3.52
CA GLU A 140 7.75 25.42 -4.07
C GLU A 140 7.48 26.05 -5.44
N LEU A 141 6.33 25.75 -6.05
CA LEU A 141 5.93 26.29 -7.36
C LEU A 141 5.27 27.65 -7.22
N VAL A 142 5.55 28.54 -8.18
CA VAL A 142 4.77 29.78 -8.35
C VAL A 142 3.33 29.45 -8.76
N GLU A 143 2.36 30.31 -8.47
CA GLU A 143 0.92 29.99 -8.64
C GLU A 143 0.56 29.54 -10.06
N ALA A 144 1.20 30.15 -11.07
CA ALA A 144 1.00 29.80 -12.48
C ALA A 144 1.49 28.39 -12.86
N GLN A 145 2.41 27.81 -12.08
CA GLN A 145 2.98 26.48 -12.33
C GLN A 145 2.24 25.36 -11.59
N ARG A 146 1.45 25.67 -10.56
CA ARG A 146 0.70 24.67 -9.77
C ARG A 146 -0.25 23.78 -10.61
N PRO A 147 -0.91 24.27 -11.68
CA PRO A 147 -1.73 23.40 -12.53
C PRO A 147 -0.92 22.36 -13.35
N GLN A 148 0.40 22.53 -13.48
CA GLN A 148 1.28 21.66 -14.27
C GLN A 148 2.00 20.60 -13.41
N THR A 149 1.63 20.47 -12.14
CA THR A 149 2.34 19.60 -11.18
C THR A 149 2.23 18.12 -11.53
N ILE A 150 1.16 17.71 -12.22
CA ILE A 150 0.88 16.31 -12.54
C ILE A 150 0.56 16.21 -14.03
N THR A 151 1.23 15.27 -14.70
CA THR A 151 0.81 14.79 -16.02
C THR A 151 0.46 13.33 -15.88
N GLU A 152 -0.83 13.02 -15.96
CA GLU A 152 -1.36 11.67 -15.83
C GLU A 152 -1.59 11.06 -17.22
N VAL A 153 -1.30 9.78 -17.36
CA VAL A 153 -1.67 8.99 -18.54
C VAL A 153 -2.34 7.70 -18.09
N ASN A 154 -3.52 7.45 -18.62
CA ASN A 154 -4.26 6.22 -18.40
C ASN A 154 -3.97 5.26 -19.55
N VAL A 155 -3.39 4.10 -19.23
CA VAL A 155 -3.06 3.07 -20.20
C VAL A 155 -3.86 1.82 -19.87
N GLU A 156 -4.84 1.50 -20.70
CA GLU A 156 -5.55 0.23 -20.63
C GLU A 156 -4.72 -0.86 -21.30
N SER A 157 -4.51 -1.98 -20.60
CA SER A 157 -3.89 -3.14 -21.22
C SER A 157 -4.92 -3.78 -22.16
N SER A 158 -4.62 -3.85 -23.46
CA SER A 158 -5.45 -4.58 -24.42
C SER A 158 -5.58 -6.04 -23.98
N GLN A 159 -6.82 -6.55 -23.98
CA GLN A 159 -7.13 -7.96 -23.63
C GLN A 159 -6.49 -8.95 -24.60
#